data_AF-A0A9X5XB16-F1
#
_entry.id   AF-A0A9X5XB16-F1
#
_cell.length_a   1.000
_cell.length_b   1.000
_cell.length_c   1.000
_cell.angle_alpha   90.00
_cell.angle_beta   90.00
_cell.angle_gamma   90.00
#
_symmetry.space_group_name_H-M   'P 1'
#
loop_
_entity.id
_entity.type
_entity.pdbx_description
1 polymer ?
#
loop_
_entity_poly.entity_id
_entity_poly.type
_entity_poly.pdbx_seq_one_letter_code
_entity_poly.pdbx_strand_id
1 'polypeptide(L)'
;VTAGIDFGAASFLGAYLNLQFDFAITPGRTILLFAGILVLHGLLNTFGVRIVALLNDISVWWHVLGVGVIVGALAFVPDHHQSASFVFTHFVNNTGWGSGVYVVLVGLLMAQYTFTGYDASAHMTEETHDASTAGPKGIVQSIWTSWIAGFVLLLGFTFAIQSYDKELGSATGAPPAQILLDALGATAGKLLLLVVIGAQLFCGMASVTANSRMIYAFSRDGALPFSRVWHTVSPRTRTPVAAVWLAALGALVLGLPYLINVTAYAAVTSIAVIGLYIAYVIPTLLRLRKGEAFERGPWHLGRWSRAIGVVSVAWVVVITVLFMLPQVSPVTWETFNYAPFAVLVVLGFAATWWLASARHWFLNPDHARTVARVAARKDAPEPVDP
;
A
#
# COMPACT_ATOMS: atom_id res chain seq x y z
N VAL A 1 1.87 -2.64 4.11
CA VAL A 1 1.54 -1.50 3.23
C VAL A 1 1.92 -0.19 3.91
N THR A 2 1.32 0.14 5.07
CA THR A 2 1.63 1.36 5.84
C THR A 2 3.13 1.58 6.03
N ALA A 3 3.87 0.57 6.52
CA ALA A 3 5.32 0.65 6.67
C ALA A 3 6.05 0.96 5.34
N GLY A 4 5.60 0.38 4.23
CA GLY A 4 6.19 0.60 2.91
C GLY A 4 6.03 2.04 2.42
N ILE A 5 4.82 2.59 2.55
CA ILE A 5 4.49 3.96 2.13
C ILE A 5 5.24 4.98 2.99
N ASP A 6 5.15 4.87 4.31
CA ASP A 6 5.73 5.85 5.23
C ASP A 6 7.26 5.81 5.23
N PHE A 7 7.87 4.65 4.95
CA PHE A 7 9.31 4.56 4.73
C PHE A 7 9.73 5.20 3.40
N GLY A 8 8.91 5.04 2.35
CA GLY A 8 9.07 5.80 1.11
C GLY A 8 9.04 7.31 1.39
N ALA A 9 8.04 7.78 2.13
CA ALA A 9 7.93 9.17 2.59
C ALA A 9 9.17 9.64 3.34
N ALA A 10 9.69 8.82 4.27
CA ALA A 10 10.91 9.11 5.01
C ALA A 10 12.15 9.20 4.10
N SER A 11 12.22 8.37 3.06
CA SER A 11 13.34 8.35 2.09
C SER A 11 13.34 9.62 1.24
N PHE A 12 12.19 10.02 0.70
CA PHE A 12 12.06 11.26 -0.08
C PHE A 12 12.24 12.51 0.79
N LEU A 13 11.73 12.50 2.03
CA LEU A 13 11.99 13.57 3.00
C LEU A 13 13.47 13.67 3.34
N GLY A 14 14.15 12.52 3.54
CA GLY A 14 15.59 12.46 3.75
C GLY A 14 16.37 13.04 2.57
N ALA A 15 15.98 12.72 1.33
CA ALA A 15 16.56 13.30 0.11
C ALA A 15 16.40 14.82 0.07
N TYR A 16 15.20 15.34 0.38
CA TYR A 16 14.98 16.79 0.45
C TYR A 16 15.85 17.46 1.52
N LEU A 17 15.93 16.87 2.72
CA LEU A 17 16.76 17.39 3.81
C LEU A 17 18.25 17.35 3.46
N ASN A 18 18.70 16.32 2.73
CA ASN A 18 20.07 16.25 2.21
C ASN A 18 20.34 17.43 1.28
N LEU A 19 19.45 17.66 0.32
CA LEU A 19 19.58 18.73 -0.67
C LEU A 19 19.49 20.15 -0.08
N GLN A 20 18.79 20.32 1.04
CA GLN A 20 18.55 21.64 1.64
C GLN A 20 19.49 21.98 2.80
N PHE A 21 19.90 20.97 3.57
CA PHE A 21 20.62 21.15 4.83
C PHE A 21 21.84 20.24 4.98
N ASP A 22 22.28 19.58 3.90
CA ASP A 22 23.37 18.59 3.91
C ASP A 22 23.14 17.46 4.94
N PHE A 23 21.87 17.09 5.12
CA PHE A 23 21.49 16.00 6.01
C PHE A 23 22.00 14.66 5.48
N ALA A 24 22.97 14.05 6.16
CA ALA A 24 23.44 12.72 5.78
C ALA A 24 22.33 11.66 5.92
N ILE A 25 22.13 10.88 4.85
CA ILE A 25 21.16 9.78 4.79
C ILE A 25 21.81 8.53 5.36
N THR A 26 21.44 8.17 6.59
CA THR A 26 21.92 6.96 7.27
C THR A 26 20.73 6.13 7.76
N PRO A 27 20.88 4.80 7.94
CA PRO A 27 19.77 3.95 8.37
C PRO A 27 19.06 4.44 9.64
N GLY A 28 19.84 4.88 10.64
CA GLY A 28 19.30 5.44 11.88
C GLY A 28 18.48 6.71 11.68
N ARG A 29 18.94 7.62 10.82
CA ARG A 29 18.23 8.87 10.51
C ARG A 29 16.97 8.64 9.68
N THR A 30 17.01 7.72 8.71
CA THR A 30 15.83 7.32 7.94
C THR A 30 14.76 6.72 8.86
N ILE A 31 15.14 5.87 9.82
CA ILE A 31 14.20 5.31 10.79
C ILE A 31 13.62 6.37 11.73
N LEU A 32 14.40 7.39 12.07
CA LEU A 32 13.92 8.51 12.89
C LEU A 32 12.87 9.34 12.13
N LEU A 33 13.11 9.65 10.85
CA LEU A 33 12.13 10.31 9.98
C LEU A 33 10.87 9.45 9.81
N PHE A 34 11.03 8.14 9.57
CA PHE A 34 9.94 7.18 9.47
C PHE A 34 9.09 7.12 10.74
N ALA A 35 9.72 7.04 11.91
CA ALA A 35 9.02 7.08 13.20
C ALA A 35 8.27 8.41 13.40
N GLY A 36 8.89 9.54 13.04
CA GLY A 36 8.24 10.85 13.09
C GLY A 36 7.00 10.95 12.21
N ILE A 37 7.08 10.42 10.98
CA ILE A 37 5.95 10.35 10.04
C ILE A 37 4.83 9.45 10.58
N LEU A 38 5.17 8.27 11.13
CA LEU A 38 4.18 7.38 11.74
C LEU A 38 3.49 8.00 12.96
N VAL A 39 4.23 8.74 13.80
CA VAL A 39 3.66 9.49 14.92
C VAL A 39 2.72 10.57 14.41
N LEU A 40 3.11 11.32 13.37
CA LEU A 40 2.26 12.31 12.73
C LEU A 40 0.96 11.68 12.21
N HIS A 41 1.06 10.59 11.44
CA HIS A 41 -0.11 9.88 10.91
C HIS A 41 -0.99 9.29 12.03
N GLY A 42 -0.39 8.76 13.09
CA GLY A 42 -1.10 8.24 14.26
C GLY A 42 -1.86 9.35 15.01
N LEU A 43 -1.25 10.53 15.17
CA LEU A 43 -1.90 11.70 15.75
C LEU A 43 -3.06 12.19 14.88
N LEU A 44 -2.83 12.38 13.57
CA LEU A 44 -3.86 12.80 12.62
C LEU A 44 -5.07 11.84 12.62
N ASN A 45 -4.82 10.53 12.72
CA ASN A 45 -5.86 9.50 12.79
C ASN A 45 -6.50 9.34 14.18
N THR A 46 -5.89 9.90 15.22
CA THR A 46 -6.47 9.95 16.57
C THR A 46 -7.45 11.12 16.69
N PHE A 47 -7.16 12.24 16.02
CA PHE A 47 -8.09 13.37 15.92
C PHE A 47 -9.37 13.01 15.16
N GLY A 48 -10.42 13.81 15.33
CA GLY A 48 -11.78 13.45 14.90
C GLY A 48 -11.90 13.13 13.41
N VAL A 49 -12.83 12.21 13.08
CA VAL A 49 -13.11 11.70 11.73
C VAL A 49 -13.27 12.81 10.67
N ARG A 50 -13.79 13.99 11.07
CA ARG A 50 -13.95 15.15 10.17
C ARG A 50 -12.63 15.68 9.61
N ILE A 51 -11.55 15.66 10.39
CA ILE A 51 -10.23 16.12 9.92
C ILE A 51 -9.69 15.12 8.90
N VAL A 52 -9.81 13.82 9.19
CA VAL A 52 -9.38 12.77 8.26
C VAL A 52 -10.17 12.85 6.94
N ALA A 53 -11.48 13.06 7.01
CA ALA A 53 -12.31 13.26 5.82
C ALA A 53 -11.86 14.48 4.99
N LEU A 54 -11.69 15.65 5.62
CA LEU A 54 -11.20 16.85 4.95
C LEU A 54 -9.84 16.64 4.29
N LEU A 55 -8.90 16.00 5.00
CA LEU A 55 -7.57 15.74 4.46
C LEU A 55 -7.59 14.72 3.32
N ASN A 56 -8.52 13.76 3.34
CA ASN A 56 -8.75 12.84 2.21
C ASN A 56 -9.29 13.59 0.98
N ASP A 57 -10.21 14.54 1.16
CA ASP A 57 -10.72 15.35 0.05
C ASP A 57 -9.61 16.21 -0.58
N ILE A 58 -8.78 16.84 0.25
CA ILE A 58 -7.60 17.60 -0.21
C ILE A 58 -6.61 16.67 -0.92
N SER A 59 -6.39 15.47 -0.37
CA SER A 59 -5.47 14.47 -0.93
C SER A 59 -5.81 14.14 -2.39
N VAL A 60 -7.09 13.94 -2.71
CA VAL A 60 -7.50 13.62 -4.09
C VAL A 60 -7.04 14.69 -5.08
N TRP A 61 -7.31 15.96 -4.76
CA TRP A 61 -6.89 17.08 -5.62
C TRP A 61 -5.38 17.28 -5.62
N TRP A 62 -4.70 17.06 -4.49
CA TRP A 62 -3.25 17.09 -4.42
C TRP A 62 -2.60 16.07 -5.36
N HIS A 63 -3.14 14.85 -5.43
CA HIS A 63 -2.63 13.82 -6.33
C HIS A 63 -2.91 14.18 -7.79
N VAL A 64 -4.14 14.58 -8.13
CA VAL A 64 -4.51 14.90 -9.52
C VAL A 64 -3.72 16.12 -10.03
N LEU A 65 -3.74 17.23 -9.29
CA LEU A 65 -3.03 18.45 -9.67
C LEU A 65 -1.53 18.27 -9.57
N GLY A 66 -1.04 17.60 -8.53
CA GLY A 66 0.39 17.33 -8.33
C GLY A 66 0.97 16.52 -9.48
N VAL A 67 0.30 15.45 -9.92
CA VAL A 67 0.71 14.68 -11.10
C VAL A 67 0.70 15.55 -12.34
N GLY A 68 -0.35 16.34 -12.56
CA GLY A 68 -0.43 17.24 -13.72
C GLY A 68 0.69 18.27 -13.76
N VAL A 69 1.02 18.89 -12.63
CA VAL A 69 2.10 19.87 -12.51
C VAL A 69 3.47 19.22 -12.71
N ILE A 70 3.71 18.05 -12.10
CA ILE A 70 4.99 17.33 -12.24
C ILE A 70 5.20 16.92 -13.70
N VAL A 71 4.21 16.28 -14.32
CA VAL A 71 4.30 15.84 -15.71
C VAL A 71 4.44 17.02 -16.66
N GLY A 72 3.66 18.09 -16.45
CA GLY A 72 3.77 19.31 -17.26
C GLY A 72 5.15 19.94 -17.16
N ALA A 73 5.70 20.07 -15.94
CA ALA A 73 7.05 20.60 -15.76
C ALA A 73 8.10 19.72 -16.45
N LEU A 74 8.06 18.41 -16.24
CA LEU A 74 8.99 17.46 -16.85
C LEU A 74 8.86 17.40 -18.38
N ALA A 75 7.68 17.63 -18.94
CA ALA A 75 7.45 17.62 -20.38
C ALA A 75 7.92 18.90 -21.08
N PHE A 76 7.81 20.07 -20.44
CA PHE A 76 8.00 21.36 -21.13
C PHE A 76 9.24 22.15 -20.72
N VAL A 77 9.84 21.88 -19.55
CA VAL A 77 10.98 22.66 -19.04
C VAL A 77 12.34 22.14 -19.52
N PRO A 78 12.62 20.82 -19.53
CA PRO A 78 13.93 20.32 -19.95
C PRO A 78 14.14 20.53 -21.45
N ASP A 79 15.34 20.97 -21.84
CA ASP A 79 15.71 21.12 -23.25
C ASP A 79 15.91 19.76 -23.96
N HIS A 80 16.17 18.71 -23.19
CA HIS A 80 16.44 17.37 -23.67
C HIS A 80 15.52 16.35 -23.00
N HIS A 81 14.88 15.52 -23.83
CA HIS A 81 14.12 14.35 -23.42
C HIS A 81 14.73 13.09 -24.03
N GLN A 82 14.63 11.98 -23.32
CA GLN A 82 15.00 10.68 -23.86
C GLN A 82 14.17 10.32 -25.10
N SER A 83 14.77 9.55 -26.01
CA SER A 83 14.03 9.06 -27.17
C SER A 83 12.96 8.04 -26.75
N ALA A 84 11.88 7.92 -27.53
CA ALA A 84 10.88 6.87 -27.31
C ALA A 84 11.50 5.46 -27.36
N SER A 85 12.54 5.26 -28.18
CA SER A 85 13.31 4.02 -28.22
C SER A 85 13.93 3.72 -26.86
N PHE A 86 14.56 4.71 -26.22
CA PHE A 86 15.08 4.54 -24.87
C PHE A 86 13.97 4.17 -23.89
N VAL A 87 12.89 4.95 -23.83
CA VAL A 87 11.81 4.75 -22.84
C VAL A 87 11.13 3.39 -22.96
N PHE A 88 10.88 2.88 -24.18
CA PHE A 88 10.13 1.65 -24.38
C PHE A 88 10.97 0.39 -24.61
N THR A 89 12.27 0.52 -24.90
CA THR A 89 13.11 -0.63 -25.26
C THR A 89 14.41 -0.75 -24.47
N HIS A 90 14.85 0.32 -23.79
CA HIS A 90 16.07 0.25 -23.00
C HIS A 90 15.89 -0.69 -21.81
N PHE A 91 16.72 -1.72 -21.73
CA PHE A 91 16.66 -2.74 -20.70
C PHE A 91 17.93 -2.72 -19.86
N VAL A 92 17.79 -2.44 -18.57
CA VAL A 92 18.89 -2.44 -17.59
C VAL A 92 18.74 -3.62 -16.65
N ASN A 93 19.81 -4.39 -16.49
CA ASN A 93 19.85 -5.52 -15.58
C ASN A 93 20.96 -5.35 -14.54
N ASN A 94 20.58 -4.84 -13.38
CA ASN A 94 21.47 -4.69 -12.22
C ASN A 94 21.23 -5.78 -11.16
N THR A 95 20.55 -6.87 -11.54
CA THR A 95 20.16 -7.92 -10.57
C THR A 95 21.21 -9.02 -10.44
N GLY A 96 22.16 -9.11 -11.37
CA GLY A 96 23.15 -10.20 -11.42
C GLY A 96 22.63 -11.52 -12.01
N TRP A 97 21.35 -11.59 -12.42
CA TRP A 97 20.79 -12.75 -13.10
C TRP A 97 21.11 -12.74 -14.60
N GLY A 98 21.47 -13.89 -15.18
CA GLY A 98 21.73 -14.01 -16.62
C GLY A 98 20.46 -14.05 -17.50
N SER A 99 19.29 -14.36 -16.92
CA SER A 99 18.03 -14.48 -17.66
C SER A 99 17.26 -13.16 -17.65
N GLY A 100 17.21 -12.47 -18.80
CA GLY A 100 16.42 -11.23 -18.95
C GLY A 100 14.92 -11.44 -18.66
N VAL A 101 14.37 -12.60 -19.04
CA VAL A 101 12.95 -12.95 -18.75
C VAL A 101 12.71 -13.00 -17.24
N TYR A 102 13.62 -13.63 -16.48
CA TYR A 102 13.51 -13.68 -15.03
C TYR A 102 13.54 -12.28 -14.42
N VAL A 103 14.45 -11.42 -14.89
CA VAL A 103 14.60 -10.03 -14.44
C VAL A 103 13.34 -9.20 -14.69
N VAL A 104 12.73 -9.34 -15.87
CA VAL A 104 11.44 -8.70 -16.18
C VAL A 104 10.34 -9.19 -15.22
N LEU A 105 10.25 -10.50 -14.99
CA LEU A 105 9.24 -11.09 -14.13
C LEU A 105 9.37 -10.63 -12.68
N VAL A 106 10.59 -10.61 -12.10
CA VAL A 106 10.78 -10.09 -10.72
C VAL A 106 10.56 -8.58 -10.64
N GLY A 107 10.83 -7.83 -11.72
CA GLY A 107 10.54 -6.40 -11.82
C GLY A 107 9.05 -6.04 -11.72
N LEU A 108 8.14 -6.99 -12.03
CA LEU A 108 6.70 -6.80 -11.86
C LEU A 108 6.29 -6.52 -10.41
N LEU A 109 7.15 -6.85 -9.43
CA LEU A 109 6.90 -6.61 -8.02
C LEU A 109 6.60 -5.13 -7.73
N MET A 110 7.39 -4.22 -8.28
CA MET A 110 7.21 -2.79 -8.03
C MET A 110 5.93 -2.25 -8.67
N ALA A 111 5.63 -2.70 -9.90
CA ALA A 111 4.37 -2.37 -10.55
C ALA A 111 3.16 -2.89 -9.75
N GLN A 112 3.26 -4.11 -9.20
CA GLN A 112 2.20 -4.69 -8.38
C GLN A 112 2.04 -3.96 -7.04
N TYR A 113 3.15 -3.53 -6.43
CA TYR A 113 3.13 -2.72 -5.22
C TYR A 113 2.36 -1.42 -5.43
N THR A 114 2.57 -0.73 -6.56
CA THR A 114 1.87 0.52 -6.89
C THR A 114 0.35 0.38 -6.92
N PHE A 115 -0.19 -0.76 -7.38
CA PHE A 115 -1.63 -1.00 -7.42
C PHE A 115 -2.22 -1.54 -6.11
N THR A 116 -1.43 -1.69 -5.06
CA THR A 116 -1.91 -2.25 -3.79
C THR A 116 -2.82 -1.24 -3.05
N GLY A 117 -3.89 -1.71 -2.41
CA GLY A 117 -4.77 -0.86 -1.58
C GLY A 117 -6.04 -0.35 -2.26
N TYR A 118 -6.37 -0.82 -3.47
CA TYR A 118 -7.62 -0.47 -4.17
C TYR A 118 -8.89 -0.88 -3.39
N ASP A 119 -8.79 -1.81 -2.43
CA ASP A 119 -9.88 -2.27 -1.59
C ASP A 119 -10.11 -1.38 -0.36
N ALA A 120 -9.37 -0.27 -0.22
CA ALA A 120 -9.60 0.71 0.85
C ALA A 120 -11.06 1.18 0.91
N SER A 121 -11.71 1.32 -0.24
CA SER A 121 -13.15 1.64 -0.33
C SER A 121 -14.05 0.59 0.34
N ALA A 122 -13.62 -0.68 0.40
CA ALA A 122 -14.35 -1.75 1.09
C ALA A 122 -14.21 -1.65 2.62
N HIS A 123 -13.07 -1.15 3.13
CA HIS A 123 -12.83 -1.00 4.56
C HIS A 123 -13.58 0.18 5.18
N MET A 124 -14.04 1.12 4.36
CA MET A 124 -14.75 2.33 4.78
C MET A 124 -16.22 2.33 4.36
N THR A 125 -16.79 1.15 4.05
CA THR A 125 -18.19 1.02 3.65
C THR A 125 -19.17 1.45 4.74
N GLU A 126 -18.80 1.32 6.02
CA GLU A 126 -19.65 1.77 7.15
C GLU A 126 -19.83 3.31 7.16
N GLU A 127 -18.96 4.05 6.46
CA GLU A 127 -18.98 5.52 6.36
C GLU A 127 -19.37 6.00 4.93
N THR A 128 -19.75 5.08 4.04
CA THR A 128 -20.02 5.36 2.62
C THR A 128 -21.53 5.33 2.30
N HIS A 129 -22.02 6.36 1.63
CA HIS A 129 -23.38 6.43 1.08
C HIS A 129 -23.55 5.43 -0.09
N ASP A 130 -24.67 4.71 -0.16
CA ASP A 130 -24.90 3.62 -1.13
C ASP A 130 -23.72 2.63 -1.21
N ALA A 131 -23.19 2.19 -0.06
CA ALA A 131 -21.99 1.36 0.02
C ALA A 131 -22.02 0.09 -0.87
N SER A 132 -23.22 -0.48 -1.09
CA SER A 132 -23.43 -1.68 -1.91
C SER A 132 -23.09 -1.49 -3.40
N THR A 133 -23.15 -0.25 -3.89
CA THR A 133 -22.87 0.12 -5.28
C THR A 133 -21.65 1.02 -5.39
N ALA A 134 -21.54 2.03 -4.51
CA ALA A 134 -20.45 3.00 -4.48
C ALA A 134 -19.10 2.33 -4.16
N GLY A 135 -19.07 1.38 -3.22
CA GLY A 135 -17.85 0.65 -2.86
C GLY A 135 -17.22 -0.08 -4.06
N PRO A 136 -17.95 -1.02 -4.72
CA PRO A 136 -17.43 -1.72 -5.89
C PRO A 136 -17.08 -0.81 -7.08
N LYS A 137 -17.87 0.23 -7.33
CA LYS A 137 -17.55 1.24 -8.37
C LYS A 137 -16.25 1.98 -8.05
N GLY A 138 -16.07 2.40 -6.80
CA GLY A 138 -14.87 3.08 -6.33
C GLY A 138 -13.60 2.24 -6.52
N ILE A 139 -13.67 0.94 -6.22
CA ILE A 139 -12.55 0.00 -6.47
C ILE A 139 -12.17 0.00 -7.95
N VAL A 140 -13.14 -0.15 -8.86
CA VAL A 140 -12.83 -0.20 -10.31
C VAL A 140 -12.34 1.14 -10.84
N GLN A 141 -12.99 2.24 -10.45
CA GLN A 141 -12.62 3.58 -10.90
C GLN A 141 -11.24 4.00 -10.40
N SER A 142 -10.89 3.69 -9.15
CA SER A 142 -9.56 3.95 -8.60
C SER A 142 -8.47 3.22 -9.37
N ILE A 143 -8.66 1.93 -9.70
CA ILE A 143 -7.69 1.17 -10.50
C ILE A 143 -7.45 1.82 -11.86
N TRP A 144 -8.52 2.15 -12.60
CA TRP A 144 -8.38 2.80 -13.90
C TRP A 144 -7.70 4.17 -13.81
N THR A 145 -8.08 4.96 -12.82
CA THR A 145 -7.53 6.30 -12.61
C THR A 145 -6.03 6.22 -12.27
N SER A 146 -5.67 5.34 -11.33
CA SER A 146 -4.28 5.08 -10.95
C SER A 146 -3.46 4.51 -12.10
N TRP A 147 -4.04 3.66 -12.96
CA TRP A 147 -3.33 3.12 -14.12
C TRP A 147 -2.99 4.22 -15.12
N ILE A 148 -3.97 5.06 -15.48
CA ILE A 148 -3.74 6.15 -16.45
C ILE A 148 -2.79 7.20 -15.85
N ALA A 149 -3.09 7.72 -14.67
CA ALA A 149 -2.30 8.79 -14.06
C ALA A 149 -0.88 8.32 -13.71
N GLY A 150 -0.75 7.11 -13.16
CA GLY A 150 0.54 6.49 -12.85
C GLY A 150 1.38 6.25 -14.10
N PHE A 151 0.76 5.77 -15.19
CA PHE A 151 1.47 5.56 -16.45
C PHE A 151 1.97 6.88 -17.05
N VAL A 152 1.13 7.93 -17.07
CA VAL A 152 1.53 9.27 -17.54
C VAL A 152 2.67 9.85 -16.68
N LEU A 153 2.61 9.67 -15.36
CA LEU A 153 3.68 10.09 -14.46
C LEU A 153 5.00 9.36 -14.75
N LEU A 154 4.95 8.04 -14.94
CA LEU A 154 6.12 7.23 -15.28
C LEU A 154 6.72 7.65 -16.63
N LEU A 155 5.89 7.93 -17.64
CA LEU A 155 6.36 8.50 -18.90
C LEU A 155 7.06 9.84 -18.66
N GLY A 156 6.44 10.76 -17.90
CA GLY A 156 7.05 12.06 -17.59
C GLY A 156 8.45 11.92 -16.97
N PHE A 157 8.61 11.05 -15.98
CA PHE A 157 9.91 10.80 -15.36
C PHE A 157 10.91 10.13 -16.31
N THR A 158 10.51 9.07 -17.01
CA THR A 158 11.42 8.32 -17.89
C THR A 158 11.88 9.12 -19.10
N PHE A 159 11.01 9.96 -19.67
CA PHE A 159 11.38 10.90 -20.73
C PHE A 159 12.30 12.03 -20.22
N ALA A 160 12.18 12.43 -18.96
CA ALA A 160 12.98 13.51 -18.38
C ALA A 160 14.34 13.08 -17.79
N ILE A 161 14.68 11.79 -17.85
CA ILE A 161 16.02 11.27 -17.46
C ILE A 161 17.09 12.00 -18.27
N GLN A 162 18.00 12.71 -17.61
CA GLN A 162 19.13 13.40 -18.22
C GLN A 162 20.36 12.49 -18.27
N SER A 163 20.62 11.75 -17.19
CA SER A 163 21.71 10.78 -17.14
C SER A 163 21.39 9.63 -16.19
N TYR A 164 21.04 8.47 -16.77
CA TYR A 164 20.61 7.29 -16.02
C TYR A 164 21.60 6.91 -14.90
N ASP A 165 22.89 6.76 -15.21
CA ASP A 165 23.89 6.31 -14.23
C ASP A 165 24.14 7.34 -13.12
N LYS A 166 24.13 8.64 -13.45
CA LYS A 166 24.32 9.72 -12.46
C LYS A 166 23.13 9.84 -11.53
N GLU A 167 21.92 9.74 -12.07
CA GLU A 167 20.68 9.83 -11.30
C GLU A 167 20.50 8.62 -10.39
N LEU A 168 20.80 7.43 -10.90
CA LEU A 168 20.76 6.18 -10.14
C LEU A 168 21.80 6.17 -9.00
N GLY A 169 23.01 6.65 -9.25
CA GLY A 169 24.10 6.73 -8.28
C GLY A 169 24.10 7.98 -7.39
N SER A 170 23.04 8.80 -7.43
CA SER A 170 23.04 10.10 -6.76
C SER A 170 23.05 9.99 -5.23
N ALA A 171 23.73 10.95 -4.58
CA ALA A 171 23.81 11.03 -3.12
C ALA A 171 22.45 11.28 -2.43
N THR A 172 21.43 11.69 -3.20
CA THR A 172 20.06 11.85 -2.71
C THR A 172 19.45 10.53 -2.24
N GLY A 173 19.96 9.39 -2.70
CA GLY A 173 19.41 8.06 -2.42
C GLY A 173 18.02 7.81 -3.01
N ALA A 174 17.48 8.77 -3.79
CA ALA A 174 16.17 8.70 -4.41
C ALA A 174 16.29 9.21 -5.87
N PRO A 175 16.51 8.32 -6.84
CA PRO A 175 16.71 8.72 -8.24
C PRO A 175 15.64 9.66 -8.82
N PRO A 176 14.33 9.53 -8.50
CA PRO A 176 13.33 10.49 -8.94
C PRO A 176 13.56 11.92 -8.43
N ALA A 177 14.16 12.09 -7.24
CA ALA A 177 14.54 13.40 -6.74
C ALA A 177 15.67 14.01 -7.60
N GLN A 178 16.66 13.20 -7.99
CA GLN A 178 17.74 13.67 -8.86
C GLN A 178 17.24 14.00 -10.27
N ILE A 179 16.34 13.20 -10.85
CA ILE A 179 15.70 13.51 -12.14
C ILE A 179 15.04 14.89 -12.09
N LEU A 180 14.29 15.20 -11.04
CA LEU A 180 13.64 16.51 -10.89
C LEU A 180 14.64 17.67 -10.84
N LEU A 181 15.81 17.47 -10.22
CA LEU A 181 16.85 18.50 -10.13
C LEU A 181 17.58 18.69 -11.46
N ASP A 182 17.96 17.60 -12.11
CA ASP A 182 18.72 17.64 -13.36
C ASP A 182 17.86 18.16 -14.50
N ALA A 183 16.57 17.82 -14.51
CA ALA A 183 15.63 18.24 -15.55
C ALA A 183 15.10 19.68 -15.35
N LEU A 184 14.90 20.13 -14.11
CA LEU A 184 14.19 21.39 -13.82
C LEU A 184 15.04 22.43 -13.08
N GLY A 185 16.26 22.09 -12.71
CA GLY A 185 17.13 22.89 -11.85
C GLY A 185 16.79 22.77 -10.36
N ALA A 186 17.70 23.26 -9.52
CA ALA A 186 17.66 23.05 -8.08
C ALA A 186 16.38 23.56 -7.40
N THR A 187 15.89 24.75 -7.76
CA THR A 187 14.73 25.36 -7.10
C THR A 187 13.43 24.65 -7.47
N ALA A 188 13.13 24.53 -8.76
CA ALA A 188 11.91 23.87 -9.22
C ALA A 188 11.90 22.38 -8.86
N GLY A 189 13.03 21.68 -9.01
CA GLY A 189 13.16 20.28 -8.62
C GLY A 189 12.86 20.04 -7.14
N LYS A 190 13.40 20.88 -6.24
CA LYS A 190 13.11 20.82 -4.79
C LYS A 190 11.63 21.11 -4.47
N LEU A 191 11.01 22.09 -5.15
CA LEU A 191 9.60 22.41 -4.94
C LEU A 191 8.69 21.25 -5.37
N LEU A 192 8.94 20.64 -6.53
CA LEU A 192 8.17 19.48 -6.97
C LEU A 192 8.44 18.24 -6.12
N LEU A 193 9.65 18.10 -5.57
CA LEU A 193 9.96 17.06 -4.60
C LEU A 193 9.08 17.20 -3.34
N LEU A 194 8.79 18.42 -2.87
CA LEU A 194 7.83 18.64 -1.78
C LEU A 194 6.40 18.23 -2.15
N VAL A 195 6.01 18.40 -3.42
CA VAL A 195 4.71 17.91 -3.92
C VAL A 195 4.63 16.39 -3.81
N VAL A 196 5.70 15.68 -4.20
CA VAL A 196 5.81 14.21 -4.08
C VAL A 196 5.77 13.78 -2.61
N ILE A 197 6.52 14.44 -1.72
CA ILE A 197 6.51 14.15 -0.28
C ILE A 197 5.11 14.36 0.30
N GLY A 198 4.44 15.46 -0.06
CA GLY A 198 3.06 15.72 0.36
C GLY A 198 2.10 14.61 -0.07
N ALA A 199 2.21 14.13 -1.30
CA ALA A 199 1.40 13.01 -1.80
C ALA A 199 1.66 11.72 -1.00
N GLN A 200 2.92 11.43 -0.68
CA GLN A 200 3.28 10.26 0.14
C GLN A 200 2.75 10.36 1.59
N LEU A 201 2.77 11.55 2.20
CA LEU A 201 2.18 11.78 3.53
C LEU A 201 0.67 11.58 3.52
N PHE A 202 -0.03 12.09 2.51
CA PHE A 202 -1.47 11.83 2.36
C PHE A 202 -1.77 10.34 2.18
N CYS A 203 -0.99 9.63 1.36
CA CYS A 203 -1.11 8.20 1.15
C CYS A 203 -0.87 7.41 2.46
N GLY A 204 0.16 7.78 3.21
CA GLY A 204 0.51 7.16 4.49
C GLY A 204 -0.57 7.32 5.55
N MET A 205 -1.09 8.54 5.69
CA MET A 205 -2.19 8.86 6.59
C MET A 205 -3.44 8.03 6.25
N ALA A 206 -3.84 7.95 4.98
CA ALA A 206 -4.96 7.13 4.53
C ALA A 206 -4.71 5.63 4.77
N SER A 207 -3.47 5.16 4.63
CA SER A 207 -3.08 3.78 4.94
C SER A 207 -3.26 3.45 6.42
N VAL A 208 -2.88 4.36 7.33
CA VAL A 208 -3.14 4.19 8.78
C VAL A 208 -4.64 4.19 9.08
N THR A 209 -5.42 5.03 8.39
CA THR A 209 -6.89 5.04 8.51
C THR A 209 -7.47 3.68 8.16
N ALA A 210 -7.19 3.15 6.95
CA ALA A 210 -7.72 1.85 6.52
C ALA A 210 -7.26 0.71 7.44
N ASN A 211 -5.98 0.69 7.82
CA ASN A 211 -5.41 -0.36 8.66
C ASN A 211 -6.05 -0.42 10.06
N SER A 212 -6.20 0.74 10.70
CA SER A 212 -6.84 0.81 12.04
C SER A 212 -8.31 0.40 12.03
N ARG A 213 -9.02 0.60 10.91
CA ARG A 213 -10.43 0.21 10.74
C ARG A 213 -10.56 -1.30 10.57
N MET A 214 -9.66 -1.93 9.83
CA MET A 214 -9.56 -3.40 9.79
C MET A 214 -9.25 -3.98 11.17
N ILE A 215 -8.25 -3.44 11.89
CA ILE A 215 -7.91 -3.91 13.25
C ILE A 215 -9.12 -3.80 14.18
N TYR A 216 -9.84 -2.67 14.13
CA TYR A 216 -11.06 -2.46 14.90
C TYR A 216 -12.13 -3.51 14.55
N ALA A 217 -12.45 -3.70 13.27
CA ALA A 217 -13.49 -4.62 12.81
C ALA A 217 -13.19 -6.08 13.19
N PHE A 218 -11.94 -6.54 13.00
CA PHE A 218 -11.51 -7.87 13.43
C PHE A 218 -11.54 -8.03 14.95
N SER A 219 -11.20 -6.97 15.68
CA SER A 219 -11.24 -6.99 17.15
C SER A 219 -12.67 -6.98 17.70
N ARG A 220 -13.60 -6.26 17.06
CA ARG A 220 -15.04 -6.29 17.39
C ARG A 220 -15.58 -7.71 17.33
N ASP A 221 -15.13 -8.47 16.34
CA ASP A 221 -15.49 -9.88 16.16
C ASP A 221 -14.68 -10.84 17.07
N GLY A 222 -13.82 -10.31 17.95
CA GLY A 222 -13.01 -11.09 18.89
C GLY A 222 -11.85 -11.85 18.24
N ALA A 223 -11.53 -11.57 16.98
CA ALA A 223 -10.58 -12.35 16.19
C ALA A 223 -9.11 -12.03 16.50
N LEU A 224 -8.82 -10.96 17.25
CA LEU A 224 -7.47 -10.60 17.68
C LEU A 224 -7.23 -10.87 19.17
N PRO A 225 -5.99 -11.28 19.56
CA PRO A 225 -5.58 -11.27 20.96
C PRO A 225 -5.77 -9.89 21.58
N PHE A 226 -6.23 -9.82 22.83
CA PHE A 226 -6.57 -8.56 23.50
C PHE A 226 -7.62 -7.72 22.75
N SER A 227 -8.51 -8.34 21.97
CA SER A 227 -9.59 -7.69 21.22
C SER A 227 -10.34 -6.61 22.01
N ARG A 228 -10.51 -6.80 23.33
CA ARG A 228 -11.12 -5.83 24.24
C ARG A 228 -10.49 -4.43 24.18
N VAL A 229 -9.18 -4.35 24.02
CA VAL A 229 -8.45 -3.07 23.92
C VAL A 229 -8.67 -2.43 22.55
N TRP A 230 -8.50 -3.23 21.49
CA TRP A 230 -8.44 -2.73 20.11
C TRP A 230 -9.80 -2.31 19.54
N HIS A 231 -10.91 -2.91 20.01
CA HIS A 231 -12.26 -2.54 19.59
C HIS A 231 -12.87 -1.36 20.38
N THR A 232 -12.07 -0.66 21.19
CA THR A 232 -12.57 0.52 21.94
C THR A 232 -12.59 1.76 21.04
N VAL A 233 -13.73 2.44 20.94
CA VAL A 233 -13.88 3.71 20.22
C VAL A 233 -13.90 4.86 21.22
N SER A 234 -13.16 5.93 20.93
CA SER A 234 -13.18 7.16 21.73
C SER A 234 -14.54 7.87 21.58
N PRO A 235 -15.26 8.17 22.68
CA PRO A 235 -16.54 8.88 22.62
C PRO A 235 -16.42 10.30 22.04
N ARG A 236 -15.26 10.95 22.19
CA ARG A 236 -15.04 12.34 21.74
C ARG A 236 -14.72 12.43 20.26
N THR A 237 -13.87 11.53 19.75
CA THR A 237 -13.35 11.60 18.37
C THR A 237 -14.04 10.62 17.43
N ARG A 238 -14.79 9.65 17.95
CA ARG A 238 -15.41 8.54 17.22
C ARG A 238 -14.38 7.70 16.44
N THR A 239 -13.14 7.67 16.90
CA THR A 239 -12.03 6.94 16.28
C THR A 239 -11.51 5.80 17.19
N PRO A 240 -11.05 4.67 16.62
CA PRO A 240 -10.49 3.56 17.39
C PRO A 240 -9.00 3.81 17.72
N VAL A 241 -8.75 4.69 18.70
CA VAL A 241 -7.40 5.20 19.03
C VAL A 241 -6.37 4.09 19.30
N ALA A 242 -6.75 3.05 20.06
CA ALA A 242 -5.85 1.93 20.34
C ALA A 242 -5.45 1.16 19.07
N ALA A 243 -6.38 0.99 18.13
CA ALA A 243 -6.12 0.34 16.84
C ALA A 243 -5.22 1.20 15.93
N VAL A 244 -5.36 2.53 15.99
CA VAL A 244 -4.48 3.47 15.27
C VAL A 244 -3.04 3.34 15.73
N TRP A 245 -2.80 3.34 17.03
CA TRP A 245 -1.44 3.19 17.56
C TRP A 245 -0.88 1.78 17.37
N LEU A 246 -1.71 0.74 17.41
CA LEU A 246 -1.27 -0.60 17.03
C LEU A 246 -0.81 -0.66 15.57
N ALA A 247 -1.55 -0.02 14.65
CA ALA A 247 -1.17 0.08 13.24
C ALA A 247 0.17 0.83 13.07
N ALA A 248 0.31 2.00 13.71
CA ALA A 248 1.51 2.84 13.59
C ALA A 248 2.74 2.17 14.22
N LEU A 249 2.63 1.65 15.43
CA LEU A 249 3.74 0.97 16.13
C LEU A 249 4.09 -0.36 15.45
N GLY A 250 3.09 -1.11 14.97
CA GLY A 250 3.32 -2.32 14.19
C GLY A 250 4.10 -2.02 12.91
N ALA A 251 3.75 -0.93 12.20
CA ALA A 251 4.51 -0.48 11.04
C ALA A 251 5.94 -0.07 11.40
N LEU A 252 6.15 0.61 12.54
CA LEU A 252 7.48 0.97 13.03
C LEU A 252 8.34 -0.27 13.27
N VAL A 253 7.80 -1.26 14.00
CA VAL A 253 8.49 -2.52 14.29
C VAL A 253 8.90 -3.26 13.02
N LEU A 254 8.03 -3.25 11.99
CA LEU A 254 8.35 -3.84 10.69
C LEU A 254 9.49 -3.10 9.96
N GLY A 255 9.69 -1.80 10.21
CA GLY A 255 10.78 -1.02 9.63
C GLY A 255 12.12 -1.14 10.38
N LEU A 256 12.12 -1.48 11.68
CA LEU A 256 13.34 -1.55 12.50
C LEU A 256 14.46 -2.47 11.94
N PRO A 257 14.17 -3.63 11.30
CA PRO A 257 15.21 -4.46 10.69
C PRO A 257 16.10 -3.74 9.66
N TYR A 258 15.63 -2.63 9.09
CA TYR A 258 16.43 -1.78 8.19
C TYR A 258 17.69 -1.21 8.86
N LEU A 259 17.70 -1.07 10.20
CA LEU A 259 18.91 -0.67 10.95
C LEU A 259 20.05 -1.69 10.84
N ILE A 260 19.71 -2.95 10.57
CA ILE A 260 20.66 -4.08 10.49
C ILE A 260 20.99 -4.36 9.03
N ASN A 261 19.99 -4.39 8.15
CA ASN A 261 20.18 -4.69 6.73
C ASN A 261 19.26 -3.83 5.86
N VAL A 262 19.86 -3.07 4.93
CA VAL A 262 19.13 -2.19 4.00
C VAL A 262 18.19 -2.95 3.06
N THR A 263 18.47 -4.22 2.77
CA THR A 263 17.59 -5.08 1.95
C THR A 263 16.31 -5.48 2.68
N ALA A 264 16.28 -5.35 4.01
CA ALA A 264 15.10 -5.66 4.80
C ALA A 264 13.89 -4.80 4.41
N TYR A 265 14.09 -3.57 3.92
CA TYR A 265 13.00 -2.75 3.39
C TYR A 265 12.33 -3.37 2.16
N ALA A 266 13.13 -3.83 1.19
CA ALA A 266 12.61 -4.49 -0.01
C ALA A 266 11.83 -5.77 0.37
N ALA A 267 12.28 -6.48 1.41
CA ALA A 267 11.55 -7.60 1.98
C ALA A 267 10.21 -7.15 2.58
N VAL A 268 10.15 -6.08 3.38
CA VAL A 268 8.90 -5.55 3.97
C VAL A 268 7.88 -5.18 2.89
N THR A 269 8.32 -4.53 1.82
CA THR A 269 7.48 -4.19 0.66
C THR A 269 6.96 -5.46 -0.02
N SER A 270 7.83 -6.45 -0.26
CA SER A 270 7.45 -7.73 -0.86
C SER A 270 6.42 -8.49 -0.01
N ILE A 271 6.62 -8.52 1.31
CA ILE A 271 5.72 -9.15 2.28
C ILE A 271 4.35 -8.50 2.23
N ALA A 272 4.31 -7.16 2.23
CA ALA A 272 3.07 -6.41 2.17
C ALA A 272 2.28 -6.71 0.89
N VAL A 273 2.95 -6.82 -0.26
CA VAL A 273 2.31 -7.18 -1.54
C VAL A 273 1.75 -8.60 -1.45
N ILE A 274 2.61 -9.59 -1.19
CA ILE A 274 2.23 -11.00 -1.27
C ILE A 274 1.08 -11.33 -0.31
N GLY A 275 1.21 -10.93 0.96
CA GLY A 275 0.19 -11.22 1.97
C GLY A 275 -1.17 -10.61 1.62
N LEU A 276 -1.16 -9.39 1.08
CA LEU A 276 -2.40 -8.69 0.74
C LEU A 276 -3.06 -9.26 -0.52
N TYR A 277 -2.28 -9.63 -1.55
CA TYR A 277 -2.86 -10.28 -2.73
C TYR A 277 -3.41 -11.68 -2.43
N ILE A 278 -2.76 -12.45 -1.54
CA ILE A 278 -3.34 -13.69 -1.02
C ILE A 278 -4.68 -13.39 -0.32
N ALA A 279 -4.76 -12.35 0.52
CA ALA A 279 -6.01 -11.97 1.16
C ALA A 279 -7.09 -11.55 0.14
N TYR A 280 -6.72 -10.81 -0.90
CA TYR A 280 -7.62 -10.34 -1.96
C TYR A 280 -8.23 -11.47 -2.79
N VAL A 281 -7.45 -12.51 -3.06
CA VAL A 281 -7.89 -13.59 -3.95
C VAL A 281 -8.79 -14.60 -3.26
N ILE A 282 -8.72 -14.72 -1.94
CA ILE A 282 -9.52 -15.68 -1.17
C ILE A 282 -11.04 -15.47 -1.39
N PRO A 283 -11.62 -14.26 -1.21
CA PRO A 283 -13.03 -14.02 -1.53
C PRO A 283 -13.39 -14.35 -2.98
N THR A 284 -12.52 -14.03 -3.94
CA THR A 284 -12.73 -14.34 -5.36
C THR A 284 -12.75 -15.85 -5.60
N LEU A 285 -11.85 -16.61 -4.98
CA LEU A 285 -11.81 -18.06 -5.05
C LEU A 285 -13.05 -18.70 -4.43
N LEU A 286 -13.47 -18.23 -3.25
CA LEU A 286 -14.68 -18.71 -2.57
C LEU A 286 -15.93 -18.44 -3.40
N ARG A 287 -16.02 -17.26 -4.03
CA ARG A 287 -17.09 -16.92 -4.98
C ARG A 287 -17.12 -17.90 -6.16
N LEU A 288 -15.97 -18.20 -6.77
CA LEU A 288 -15.89 -19.17 -7.88
C LEU A 288 -16.32 -20.58 -7.44
N ARG A 289 -15.95 -21.00 -6.23
CA ARG A 289 -16.34 -22.30 -5.66
C ARG A 289 -17.83 -22.38 -5.37
N LYS A 290 -18.45 -21.28 -4.92
CA LYS A 290 -19.90 -21.22 -4.67
C LYS A 290 -20.71 -21.32 -5.96
N GLY A 291 -20.12 -20.98 -7.11
CA GLY A 291 -20.74 -21.14 -8.42
C GLY A 291 -22.05 -20.38 -8.54
N GLU A 292 -23.11 -21.06 -8.99
CA GLU A 292 -24.43 -20.45 -9.21
C GLU A 292 -25.20 -20.17 -7.91
N ALA A 293 -24.81 -20.78 -6.79
CA ALA A 293 -25.41 -20.50 -5.48
C ALA A 293 -24.97 -19.14 -4.90
N PHE A 294 -24.16 -18.36 -5.62
CA PHE A 294 -23.76 -17.01 -5.22
C PHE A 294 -24.82 -15.98 -5.63
N GLU A 295 -25.47 -15.37 -4.64
CA GLU A 295 -26.36 -14.23 -4.83
C GLU A 295 -25.56 -12.99 -5.22
N ARG A 296 -25.98 -12.34 -6.32
CA ARG A 296 -25.28 -11.17 -6.85
C ARG A 296 -25.76 -9.91 -6.14
N GLY A 297 -24.83 -9.04 -5.78
CA GLY A 297 -25.14 -7.69 -5.34
C GLY A 297 -25.62 -6.79 -6.49
N PRO A 298 -26.07 -5.56 -6.17
CA PRO A 298 -26.61 -4.61 -7.15
C PRO A 298 -25.57 -4.21 -8.22
N TRP A 299 -24.29 -4.17 -7.85
CA TRP A 299 -23.19 -4.03 -8.80
C TRP A 299 -22.54 -5.38 -9.11
N HIS A 300 -22.44 -5.74 -10.39
CA HIS A 300 -21.81 -6.98 -10.81
C HIS A 300 -21.18 -6.92 -12.21
N LEU A 301 -20.17 -7.76 -12.45
CA LEU A 301 -19.51 -7.93 -13.76
C LEU A 301 -20.31 -8.81 -14.75
N GLY A 302 -21.51 -9.26 -14.37
CA GLY A 302 -22.37 -10.10 -15.20
C GLY A 302 -21.67 -11.40 -15.64
N ARG A 303 -21.75 -11.72 -16.94
CA ARG A 303 -21.15 -12.93 -17.54
C ARG A 303 -19.63 -13.00 -17.39
N TRP A 304 -18.95 -11.86 -17.34
CA TRP A 304 -17.49 -11.79 -17.25
C TRP A 304 -16.95 -12.15 -15.87
N SER A 305 -17.82 -12.18 -14.86
CA SER A 305 -17.41 -12.36 -13.47
C SER A 305 -16.74 -13.71 -13.19
N ARG A 306 -17.06 -14.77 -13.96
CA ARG A 306 -16.38 -16.07 -13.84
C ARG A 306 -15.01 -16.04 -14.50
N ALA A 307 -14.93 -15.55 -15.74
CA ALA A 307 -13.68 -15.49 -16.49
C ALA A 307 -12.63 -14.60 -15.79
N ILE A 308 -13.03 -13.38 -15.40
CA ILE A 308 -12.17 -12.45 -14.66
C ILE A 308 -11.73 -13.10 -13.34
N GLY A 309 -12.65 -13.73 -12.59
CA GLY A 309 -12.30 -14.39 -11.34
C GLY A 309 -11.24 -15.48 -11.51
N VAL A 310 -11.37 -16.33 -12.53
CA VAL A 310 -10.38 -17.41 -12.80
C VAL A 310 -9.02 -16.81 -13.15
N VAL A 311 -8.99 -15.80 -14.03
CA VAL A 311 -7.75 -15.10 -14.40
C VAL A 311 -7.11 -14.44 -13.18
N SER A 312 -7.89 -13.75 -12.33
CA SER A 312 -7.38 -13.15 -11.10
C SER A 312 -6.79 -14.19 -10.15
N VAL A 313 -7.44 -15.34 -9.97
CA VAL A 313 -6.91 -16.42 -9.12
C VAL A 313 -5.60 -16.96 -9.67
N ALA A 314 -5.55 -17.29 -10.96
CA ALA A 314 -4.35 -17.80 -11.60
C ALA A 314 -3.20 -16.79 -11.54
N TRP A 315 -3.47 -15.51 -11.82
CA TRP A 315 -2.48 -14.44 -11.76
C TRP A 315 -1.91 -14.28 -10.34
N VAL A 316 -2.76 -14.24 -9.32
CA VAL A 316 -2.30 -14.12 -7.93
C VAL A 316 -1.43 -15.31 -7.51
N VAL A 317 -1.77 -16.52 -7.92
CA VAL A 317 -0.93 -17.71 -7.67
C VAL A 317 0.45 -17.54 -8.31
N VAL A 318 0.50 -17.11 -9.57
CA VAL A 318 1.77 -16.88 -10.30
C VAL A 318 2.63 -15.84 -9.60
N ILE A 319 2.09 -14.65 -9.30
CA ILE A 319 2.88 -13.57 -8.67
C ILE A 319 3.27 -13.91 -7.22
N THR A 320 2.47 -14.70 -6.51
CA THR A 320 2.80 -15.14 -5.14
C THR A 320 4.06 -15.99 -5.15
N VAL A 321 4.17 -16.94 -6.08
CA VAL A 321 5.38 -17.76 -6.24
C VAL A 321 6.54 -16.89 -6.73
N LEU A 322 6.29 -16.07 -7.76
CA LEU A 322 7.33 -15.26 -8.40
C LEU A 322 7.99 -14.27 -7.44
N PHE A 323 7.22 -13.58 -6.60
CA PHE A 323 7.73 -12.60 -5.65
C PHE A 323 8.34 -13.22 -4.38
N MET A 324 8.21 -14.54 -4.22
CA MET A 324 8.97 -15.31 -3.23
C MET A 324 10.36 -15.72 -3.74
N LEU A 325 10.63 -15.61 -5.05
CA LEU A 325 11.92 -15.95 -5.63
C LEU A 325 12.98 -14.86 -5.35
N PRO A 326 14.29 -15.18 -5.43
CA PRO A 326 15.35 -14.22 -5.13
C PRO A 326 15.39 -13.05 -6.14
N GLN A 327 15.46 -11.83 -5.63
CA GLN A 327 15.40 -10.62 -6.46
C GLN A 327 16.75 -10.25 -7.08
N VAL A 328 17.85 -10.69 -6.46
CA VAL A 328 19.23 -10.41 -6.90
C VAL A 328 20.11 -11.65 -6.77
N SER A 329 21.24 -11.64 -7.48
CA SER A 329 22.26 -12.68 -7.52
C SER A 329 23.65 -12.05 -7.32
N PRO A 330 24.56 -12.67 -6.55
CA PRO A 330 24.41 -13.96 -5.88
C PRO A 330 23.47 -13.91 -4.66
N VAL A 331 22.81 -15.04 -4.39
CA VAL A 331 21.94 -15.19 -3.22
C VAL A 331 22.81 -15.51 -2.00
N THR A 332 22.86 -14.56 -1.07
CA THR A 332 23.60 -14.62 0.20
C THR A 332 22.64 -14.32 1.35
N TRP A 333 23.08 -14.44 2.59
CA TRP A 333 22.26 -14.05 3.75
C TRP A 333 21.83 -12.58 3.73
N GLU A 334 22.61 -11.71 3.09
CA GLU A 334 22.29 -10.28 3.00
C GLU A 334 21.31 -9.97 1.88
N THR A 335 21.35 -10.76 0.80
CA THR A 335 20.55 -10.56 -0.42
C THR A 335 19.36 -11.50 -0.55
N PHE A 336 19.19 -12.43 0.40
CA PHE A 336 18.09 -13.38 0.42
C PHE A 336 16.73 -12.66 0.52
N ASN A 337 15.77 -13.12 -0.27
CA ASN A 337 14.41 -12.61 -0.17
C ASN A 337 13.70 -13.28 1.03
N TYR A 338 13.56 -12.54 2.13
CA TYR A 338 12.92 -13.02 3.35
C TYR A 338 11.38 -13.06 3.30
N ALA A 339 10.76 -12.70 2.17
CA ALA A 339 9.31 -12.71 2.03
C ALA A 339 8.64 -14.08 2.32
N PRO A 340 9.18 -15.24 1.88
CA PRO A 340 8.59 -16.54 2.17
C PRO A 340 8.50 -16.82 3.68
N PHE A 341 9.54 -16.47 4.43
CA PHE A 341 9.57 -16.68 5.88
C PHE A 341 8.48 -15.86 6.58
N ALA A 342 8.34 -14.59 6.23
CA ALA A 342 7.30 -13.74 6.79
C ALA A 342 5.89 -14.21 6.42
N VAL A 343 5.66 -14.66 5.19
CA VAL A 343 4.36 -15.26 4.80
C VAL A 343 4.07 -16.51 5.64
N LEU A 344 5.07 -17.37 5.86
CA LEU A 344 4.92 -18.54 6.73
C LEU A 344 4.63 -18.15 8.19
N VAL A 345 5.26 -17.11 8.73
CA VAL A 345 4.98 -16.59 10.08
C VAL A 345 3.54 -16.11 10.20
N VAL A 346 3.04 -15.36 9.21
CA VAL A 346 1.66 -14.84 9.23
C VAL A 346 0.63 -15.97 9.07
N LEU A 347 0.83 -16.86 8.08
CA LEU A 347 -0.04 -18.02 7.89
C LEU A 347 0.00 -18.97 9.08
N GLY A 348 1.20 -19.18 9.64
CA GLY A 348 1.41 -19.97 10.85
C GLY A 348 0.65 -19.37 12.03
N PHE A 349 0.79 -18.07 12.28
CA PHE A 349 0.05 -17.38 13.34
C PHE A 349 -1.47 -17.52 13.15
N ALA A 350 -1.98 -17.27 11.93
CA ALA A 350 -3.40 -17.39 11.63
C ALA A 350 -3.92 -18.83 11.80
N ALA A 351 -3.17 -19.84 11.32
CA ALA A 351 -3.51 -21.25 11.48
C ALA A 351 -3.49 -21.67 12.96
N THR A 352 -2.46 -21.26 13.70
CA THR A 352 -2.35 -21.55 15.14
C THR A 352 -3.51 -20.93 15.91
N TRP A 353 -3.85 -19.68 15.63
CA TRP A 353 -5.00 -19.00 16.25
C TRP A 353 -6.34 -19.68 15.89
N TRP A 354 -6.50 -20.08 14.63
CA TRP A 354 -7.68 -20.80 14.17
C TRP A 354 -7.85 -22.14 14.89
N LEU A 355 -6.78 -22.94 14.94
CA LEU A 355 -6.80 -24.27 15.54
C LEU A 355 -6.91 -24.23 17.08
N ALA A 356 -6.24 -23.28 17.72
CA ALA A 356 -6.24 -23.15 19.18
C ALA A 356 -7.52 -22.52 19.73
N SER A 357 -8.17 -21.63 18.96
CA SER A 357 -9.29 -20.81 19.48
C SER A 357 -10.42 -20.68 18.47
N ALA A 358 -10.20 -19.99 17.33
CA ALA A 358 -11.30 -19.45 16.53
C ALA A 358 -12.24 -20.52 15.93
N ARG A 359 -11.74 -21.73 15.62
CA ARG A 359 -12.57 -22.81 15.05
C ARG A 359 -13.72 -23.25 15.96
N HIS A 360 -13.58 -23.07 17.28
CA HIS A 360 -14.56 -23.52 18.25
C HIS A 360 -15.76 -22.57 18.41
N TRP A 361 -15.60 -21.30 17.97
CA TRP A 361 -16.59 -20.26 18.25
C TRP A 361 -16.92 -19.34 17.09
N PHE A 362 -16.02 -19.12 16.12
CA PHE A 362 -16.18 -18.06 15.10
C PHE A 362 -17.23 -18.37 14.03
N LEU A 363 -17.34 -19.65 13.63
CA LEU A 363 -18.34 -20.15 12.68
C LEU A 363 -19.46 -20.95 13.36
N ASN A 364 -19.40 -21.13 14.68
CA ASN A 364 -20.43 -21.86 15.42
C ASN A 364 -21.65 -20.94 15.59
N PRO A 365 -22.82 -21.25 14.98
CA PRO A 365 -24.01 -20.41 15.06
C PRO A 365 -24.54 -20.27 16.49
N ASP A 366 -24.38 -21.33 17.29
CA ASP A 366 -24.96 -21.47 18.63
C ASP A 366 -24.03 -20.90 19.71
N HIS A 367 -22.81 -20.53 19.35
CA HIS A 367 -21.87 -19.96 20.32
C HIS A 367 -22.35 -18.57 20.74
N ALA A 368 -22.34 -18.29 22.05
CA ALA A 368 -22.88 -17.05 22.63
C ALA A 368 -22.35 -15.76 21.96
N ARG A 369 -21.08 -15.76 21.53
CA ARG A 369 -20.48 -14.64 20.76
C ARG A 369 -21.10 -14.46 19.38
N THR A 370 -21.38 -15.54 18.67
CA THR A 370 -22.03 -15.50 17.35
C THR A 370 -23.47 -15.05 17.48
N VAL A 371 -24.20 -15.59 18.47
CA VAL A 371 -25.58 -15.17 18.77
C VAL A 371 -25.63 -13.69 19.11
N ALA A 372 -24.74 -13.22 19.99
CA ALA A 372 -24.65 -11.79 20.34
C ALA A 372 -24.30 -10.92 19.13
N ARG A 373 -23.40 -11.35 18.24
CA ARG A 373 -23.06 -10.64 17.00
C ARG A 373 -24.24 -10.56 16.03
N VAL A 374 -25.01 -11.65 15.90
CA VAL A 374 -26.19 -11.70 15.02
C VAL A 374 -27.33 -10.86 15.59
N ALA A 375 -27.55 -10.90 16.92
CA ALA A 375 -28.52 -10.05 17.60
C ALA A 375 -28.17 -8.57 17.44
N ALA A 376 -26.91 -8.19 17.70
CA ALA A 376 -26.44 -6.80 17.52
C ALA A 376 -26.57 -6.30 16.07
N ARG A 377 -26.47 -7.18 15.06
CA ARG A 377 -26.74 -6.83 13.66
C ARG A 377 -28.22 -6.65 13.34
N LYS A 378 -29.11 -7.36 14.03
CA LYS A 378 -30.57 -7.23 13.85
C LYS A 378 -31.13 -5.98 14.52
N ASP A 379 -30.55 -5.59 15.65
CA ASP A 379 -30.95 -4.41 16.42
C ASP A 379 -30.24 -3.12 15.95
N ALA A 380 -29.25 -3.24 15.06
CA ALA A 380 -28.69 -2.08 14.37
C ALA A 380 -29.79 -1.48 13.47
N PRO A 381 -30.10 -0.18 13.60
CA PRO A 381 -31.04 0.45 12.68
C PRO A 381 -30.57 0.19 11.25
N GLU A 382 -31.50 -0.14 10.35
CA GLU A 382 -31.19 -0.13 8.91
C GLU A 382 -30.46 1.19 8.62
N PRO A 383 -29.36 1.17 7.85
CA PRO A 383 -28.70 2.41 7.47
C PRO A 383 -29.75 3.24 6.73
N VAL A 384 -30.32 4.20 7.45
CA VAL A 384 -31.15 5.25 6.88
C VAL A 384 -30.17 6.04 6.06
N ASP A 385 -30.22 5.81 4.76
CA ASP A 385 -29.51 6.61 3.78
C ASP A 385 -29.87 8.08 4.07
N PRO A 386 -28.92 8.94 4.49
CA PRO A 386 -29.23 10.33 4.82
C PRO A 386 -29.69 11.11 3.59
#